data_AF-A0A356MQE3-F1
#
_entry.id   AF-A0A356MQE3-F1
#
_cell.length_a   1.000
_cell.length_b   1.000
_cell.length_c   1.000
_cell.angle_alpha   90.00
_cell.angle_beta   90.00
_cell.angle_gamma   90.00
#
_symmetry.space_group_name_H-M   'P 1'
#
loop_
_entity.id
_entity.type
_entity.pdbx_description
1 polymer ?
#
loop_
_entity_poly.entity_id
_entity_poly.type
_entity_poly.pdbx_seq_one_letter_code
_entity_poly.pdbx_strand_id
1 'polypeptide(L)'
;ICDDVDDCVGAYDALGVCNGPCEADVDADGVCDVDEIVGCQNEAACNYDSAATDPGDCFIAAPYYDCLGECVNDANGDGVCDEIEVLLAEEFLDGIAHGLEQCTGGPEYCGEGTIWSEDFQMCIEDSSCPGDLDGDGIVGTNDLLLILMDYGFDCE
;
A
#
# COMPACT_ATOMS: atom_id res chain seq x y z
N ILE A 1 12.37 70.77 8.64
CA ILE A 1 13.61 70.29 9.28
C ILE A 1 14.32 69.55 8.17
N CYS A 2 15.51 69.99 7.79
CA CYS A 2 16.44 69.08 7.13
C CYS A 2 17.17 68.41 8.27
N ASP A 3 17.13 67.08 8.34
CA ASP A 3 18.11 66.33 9.10
C ASP A 3 19.22 65.98 8.12
N ASP A 4 20.45 66.38 8.42
CA ASP A 4 21.56 66.27 7.48
C ASP A 4 22.16 64.84 7.48
N VAL A 5 21.41 63.83 7.99
CA VAL A 5 21.85 62.45 8.26
C VAL A 5 20.90 61.34 7.76
N ASP A 6 19.56 61.51 7.78
CA ASP A 6 18.58 60.59 7.15
C ASP A 6 17.30 61.36 6.73
N ASP A 7 16.61 60.92 5.67
CA ASP A 7 15.94 61.83 4.72
C ASP A 7 14.42 61.57 4.49
N CYS A 8 13.97 60.31 4.33
CA CYS A 8 12.55 59.86 4.40
C CYS A 8 11.68 60.67 5.39
N VAL A 9 11.79 60.38 6.69
CA VAL A 9 12.65 59.35 7.31
C VAL A 9 11.89 58.02 7.45
N GLY A 10 12.28 56.89 6.85
CA GLY A 10 13.48 56.60 6.04
C GLY A 10 13.21 55.86 4.72
N ALA A 11 12.59 54.67 4.76
CA ALA A 11 12.44 53.73 3.63
C ALA A 11 11.00 53.20 3.49
N TYR A 12 10.69 52.64 2.30
CA TYR A 12 9.34 52.37 1.80
C TYR A 12 8.74 51.01 2.21
N ASP A 13 7.51 50.76 1.78
CA ASP A 13 6.54 49.96 2.51
C ASP A 13 6.31 48.54 2.02
N ALA A 14 5.81 47.77 3.00
CA ALA A 14 5.23 46.46 2.87
C ALA A 14 4.37 46.12 4.10
N LEU A 15 4.45 46.79 5.25
CA LEU A 15 3.67 48.02 5.55
C LEU A 15 4.54 49.22 6.04
N GLY A 16 5.87 49.20 5.81
CA GLY A 16 6.84 50.28 6.16
C GLY A 16 6.65 51.66 5.48
N VAL A 17 5.51 52.29 5.66
CA VAL A 17 5.03 53.53 5.00
C VAL A 17 6.04 54.69 5.12
N CYS A 18 6.73 55.03 4.02
CA CYS A 18 7.38 56.35 3.81
C CYS A 18 6.82 57.14 2.61
N ASN A 19 5.66 56.85 2.04
CA ASN A 19 4.38 56.85 2.75
C ASN A 19 3.29 56.16 1.90
N GLY A 20 2.92 54.93 2.27
CA GLY A 20 1.90 54.11 1.63
C GLY A 20 2.50 53.09 0.65
N PRO A 21 1.66 52.26 0.01
CA PRO A 21 0.20 52.18 0.16
C PRO A 21 -0.30 50.76 0.50
N CYS A 22 0.55 49.90 1.06
CA CYS A 22 0.17 48.55 1.43
C CYS A 22 -1.04 48.55 2.40
N GLU A 23 -1.94 47.56 2.27
CA GLU A 23 -3.17 47.48 3.08
C GLU A 23 -3.07 46.47 4.23
N ALA A 24 -2.33 45.39 4.02
CA ALA A 24 -2.06 44.32 4.98
C ALA A 24 -0.71 43.64 4.66
N ASP A 25 -0.08 43.16 5.72
CA ASP A 25 1.08 42.26 5.76
C ASP A 25 0.85 41.48 7.06
N VAL A 26 0.26 40.30 6.91
CA VAL A 26 -0.33 39.51 8.01
C VAL A 26 0.70 38.62 8.68
N ASP A 27 1.71 38.13 7.94
CA ASP A 27 2.74 37.23 8.45
C ASP A 27 4.05 37.93 8.87
N ALA A 28 4.22 39.21 8.46
CA ALA A 28 5.36 40.08 8.78
C ALA A 28 6.69 39.67 8.12
N ASP A 29 6.67 39.01 6.95
CA ASP A 29 7.89 38.70 6.17
C ASP A 29 8.53 39.95 5.51
N GLY A 30 7.76 41.02 5.34
CA GLY A 30 8.18 42.26 4.68
C GLY A 30 7.74 42.38 3.21
N VAL A 31 6.72 41.65 2.80
CA VAL A 31 5.95 41.75 1.54
C VAL A 31 4.48 41.98 1.89
N CYS A 32 3.73 42.68 1.04
CA CYS A 32 2.30 42.92 1.26
C CYS A 32 1.45 41.68 0.94
N ASP A 33 0.35 41.46 1.67
CA ASP A 33 -0.73 40.49 1.34
C ASP A 33 -1.17 40.57 -0.15
N VAL A 34 -1.10 41.76 -0.75
CA VAL A 34 -1.51 42.01 -2.15
C VAL A 34 -0.42 41.75 -3.20
N ASP A 35 0.84 41.71 -2.76
CA ASP A 35 2.02 41.43 -3.58
C ASP A 35 2.65 40.06 -3.25
N GLU A 36 2.10 39.34 -2.27
CA GLU A 36 2.52 38.02 -1.83
C GLU A 36 2.36 36.95 -2.92
N ILE A 37 3.33 36.03 -2.97
CA ILE A 37 3.25 34.82 -3.77
C ILE A 37 3.09 33.63 -2.83
N VAL A 38 1.89 33.05 -2.82
CA VAL A 38 1.59 31.84 -2.05
C VAL A 38 2.34 30.65 -2.65
N GLY A 39 3.24 30.05 -1.87
CA GLY A 39 4.03 28.90 -2.35
C GLY A 39 4.84 28.22 -1.27
N CYS A 40 5.41 27.06 -1.58
CA CYS A 40 6.18 26.32 -0.60
C CYS A 40 7.57 26.94 -0.40
N GLN A 41 7.84 27.46 0.79
CA GLN A 41 9.13 28.08 1.15
C GLN A 41 10.18 27.07 1.67
N ASN A 42 9.85 25.78 1.75
CA ASN A 42 10.77 24.75 2.25
C ASN A 42 11.69 24.23 1.13
N GLU A 43 12.99 24.56 1.18
CA GLU A 43 14.01 24.12 0.21
C GLU A 43 14.11 22.58 0.01
N ALA A 44 13.63 21.79 0.97
CA ALA A 44 13.61 20.32 0.90
C ALA A 44 12.31 19.75 0.27
N ALA A 45 11.35 20.60 -0.11
CA ALA A 45 10.11 20.19 -0.75
C ALA A 45 10.22 20.19 -2.27
N CYS A 46 9.45 19.32 -2.90
CA CYS A 46 9.44 19.09 -4.34
C CYS A 46 8.78 20.20 -5.15
N ASN A 47 7.94 21.01 -4.50
CA ASN A 47 7.35 22.23 -5.04
C ASN A 47 7.91 23.50 -4.41
N TYR A 48 9.16 23.46 -3.92
CA TYR A 48 9.85 24.65 -3.43
C TYR A 48 9.83 25.77 -4.48
N ASP A 49 9.34 26.94 -4.08
CA ASP A 49 9.37 28.15 -4.89
C ASP A 49 10.17 29.22 -4.14
N SER A 50 11.31 29.60 -4.70
CA SER A 50 12.18 30.65 -4.14
C SER A 50 11.65 32.07 -4.32
N ALA A 51 10.53 32.23 -5.03
CA ALA A 51 9.77 33.48 -5.10
C ALA A 51 8.55 33.50 -4.14
N ALA A 52 8.28 32.43 -3.40
CA ALA A 52 7.18 32.41 -2.43
C ALA A 52 7.49 33.28 -1.21
N THR A 53 6.47 34.01 -0.76
CA THR A 53 6.52 34.95 0.38
C THR A 53 5.44 34.61 1.41
N ASP A 54 4.23 34.18 0.97
CA ASP A 54 3.20 33.58 1.83
C ASP A 54 3.36 32.04 1.88
N PRO A 55 3.36 31.39 3.06
CA PRO A 55 3.45 29.93 3.19
C PRO A 55 2.28 29.14 2.57
N GLY A 56 2.54 28.59 1.37
CA GLY A 56 1.68 27.60 0.72
C GLY A 56 1.98 26.13 1.09
N ASP A 57 1.12 25.22 0.63
CA ASP A 57 1.29 23.77 0.84
C ASP A 57 2.61 23.24 0.26
N CYS A 58 3.38 22.52 1.08
CA CYS A 58 4.60 21.83 0.69
C CYS A 58 4.38 20.32 0.57
N PHE A 59 4.83 19.69 -0.53
CA PHE A 59 4.95 18.23 -0.60
C PHE A 59 6.41 17.80 -0.70
N ILE A 60 6.75 16.75 0.05
CA ILE A 60 8.07 16.10 0.04
C ILE A 60 7.90 14.74 -0.64
N ALA A 61 8.92 14.30 -1.37
CA ALA A 61 8.94 12.96 -1.95
C ALA A 61 8.78 11.88 -0.86
N ALA A 62 8.15 10.76 -1.23
CA ALA A 62 8.13 9.58 -0.35
C ALA A 62 9.57 9.05 -0.15
N PRO A 63 9.87 8.38 0.98
CA PRO A 63 11.16 7.72 1.16
C PRO A 63 11.52 6.84 -0.05
N TYR A 64 12.78 6.93 -0.50
CA TYR A 64 13.34 6.23 -1.67
C TYR A 64 12.87 6.73 -3.06
N TYR A 65 11.85 7.58 -3.12
CA TYR A 65 11.39 8.21 -4.36
C TYR A 65 11.93 9.64 -4.51
N ASP A 66 11.95 10.13 -5.74
CA ASP A 66 12.27 11.51 -6.08
C ASP A 66 11.01 12.39 -6.20
N CYS A 67 11.19 13.65 -6.60
CA CYS A 67 10.12 14.62 -6.75
C CYS A 67 9.20 14.45 -7.97
N LEU A 68 9.56 13.57 -8.91
CA LEU A 68 8.71 13.13 -10.01
C LEU A 68 7.92 11.86 -9.63
N GLY A 69 8.23 11.25 -8.48
CA GLY A 69 7.70 9.95 -8.08
C GLY A 69 8.44 8.78 -8.73
N GLU A 70 9.62 9.02 -9.32
CA GLU A 70 10.50 7.97 -9.82
C GLU A 70 11.36 7.42 -8.68
N CYS A 71 11.73 6.15 -8.76
CA CYS A 71 12.61 5.57 -7.75
C CYS A 71 14.06 6.07 -7.90
N VAL A 72 14.71 6.42 -6.79
CA VAL A 72 16.12 6.85 -6.78
C VAL A 72 17.09 5.69 -7.02
N ASN A 73 16.74 4.47 -6.61
CA ASN A 73 17.53 3.27 -6.78
C ASN A 73 16.65 2.06 -7.16
N ASP A 74 16.50 1.85 -8.46
CA ASP A 74 15.83 0.70 -9.07
C ASP A 74 16.84 0.01 -10.00
N ALA A 75 17.44 -1.08 -9.52
CA ALA A 75 18.47 -1.82 -10.25
C ALA A 75 17.90 -2.76 -11.32
N ASN A 76 16.60 -3.07 -11.25
CA ASN A 76 15.97 -4.12 -12.07
C ASN A 76 15.05 -3.56 -13.18
N GLY A 77 14.55 -2.33 -13.01
CA GLY A 77 13.76 -1.54 -13.95
C GLY A 77 12.25 -1.78 -13.87
N ASP A 78 11.71 -2.29 -12.76
CA ASP A 78 10.28 -2.57 -12.59
C ASP A 78 9.47 -1.43 -11.94
N GLY A 79 10.14 -0.39 -11.43
CA GLY A 79 9.52 0.78 -10.80
C GLY A 79 9.34 0.67 -9.27
N VAL A 80 9.80 -0.40 -8.64
CA VAL A 80 9.94 -0.53 -7.18
C VAL A 80 11.38 -0.23 -6.78
N CYS A 81 11.57 0.42 -5.62
CA CYS A 81 12.93 0.70 -5.13
C CYS A 81 13.58 -0.51 -4.48
N ASP A 82 14.87 -0.72 -4.75
CA ASP A 82 15.70 -1.78 -4.14
C ASP A 82 15.53 -1.82 -2.61
N GLU A 83 15.50 -0.66 -1.94
CA GLU A 83 15.34 -0.58 -0.48
C GLU A 83 13.96 -1.05 0.01
N ILE A 84 12.95 -0.96 -0.84
CA ILE A 84 11.58 -1.47 -0.61
C ILE A 84 11.51 -2.95 -1.02
N GLU A 85 12.15 -3.35 -2.12
CA GLU A 85 12.24 -4.76 -2.56
C GLU A 85 12.83 -5.65 -1.47
N VAL A 86 13.86 -5.20 -0.75
CA VAL A 86 14.44 -5.95 0.38
C VAL A 86 13.41 -6.17 1.49
N LEU A 87 12.62 -5.15 1.84
CA LEU A 87 11.56 -5.27 2.86
C LEU A 87 10.42 -6.19 2.39
N LEU A 88 10.01 -6.07 1.12
CA LEU A 88 8.96 -6.91 0.53
C LEU A 88 9.41 -8.36 0.35
N ALA A 89 10.69 -8.61 0.06
CA ALA A 89 11.24 -9.97 -0.03
C ALA A 89 11.21 -10.68 1.32
N GLU A 90 11.46 -9.97 2.42
CA GLU A 90 11.38 -10.54 3.78
C GLU A 90 9.92 -10.85 4.19
N GLU A 91 8.95 -9.97 3.91
CA GLU A 91 7.53 -10.24 4.21
C GLU A 91 6.87 -11.26 3.26
N PHE A 92 7.26 -11.29 1.98
CA PHE A 92 6.76 -12.27 1.01
C PHE A 92 7.29 -13.69 1.31
N LEU A 93 8.54 -13.79 1.78
CA LEU A 93 9.08 -15.05 2.29
C LEU A 93 8.40 -15.47 3.59
N ASP A 94 8.06 -14.57 4.51
CA ASP A 94 7.28 -14.96 5.70
C ASP A 94 5.89 -15.43 5.31
N GLY A 95 5.18 -14.75 4.41
CA GLY A 95 3.87 -15.18 3.91
C GLY A 95 3.88 -16.54 3.21
N ILE A 96 4.93 -16.85 2.43
CA ILE A 96 5.09 -18.16 1.79
C ILE A 96 5.57 -19.22 2.79
N ALA A 97 6.46 -18.89 3.72
CA ALA A 97 6.98 -19.82 4.73
C ALA A 97 5.90 -20.17 5.76
N HIS A 98 5.20 -19.20 6.33
CA HIS A 98 4.00 -19.43 7.14
C HIS A 98 2.89 -20.09 6.33
N GLY A 99 2.76 -19.80 5.02
CA GLY A 99 1.83 -20.51 4.15
C GLY A 99 2.14 -22.00 4.03
N LEU A 100 3.42 -22.37 3.85
CA LEU A 100 3.88 -23.75 3.83
C LEU A 100 3.80 -24.43 5.21
N GLU A 101 4.16 -23.73 6.30
CA GLU A 101 4.07 -24.25 7.67
C GLU A 101 2.61 -24.39 8.15
N GLN A 102 1.70 -23.52 7.72
CA GLN A 102 0.25 -23.68 7.99
C GLN A 102 -0.42 -24.70 7.07
N CYS A 103 0.23 -25.05 5.96
CA CYS A 103 -0.18 -26.15 5.09
C CYS A 103 0.50 -27.49 5.47
N THR A 104 0.90 -27.66 6.74
CA THR A 104 1.05 -29.02 7.31
C THR A 104 -0.34 -29.64 7.46
N GLY A 105 -0.91 -30.07 6.34
CA GLY A 105 -2.01 -31.01 6.35
C GLY A 105 -1.59 -32.30 7.03
N GLY A 106 -2.59 -33.08 7.42
CA GLY A 106 -2.42 -34.34 8.11
C GLY A 106 -3.75 -35.09 8.11
N PRO A 107 -3.80 -36.32 8.65
CA PRO A 107 -5.00 -37.16 8.61
C PRO A 107 -6.23 -36.52 9.28
N GLU A 108 -6.05 -35.55 10.17
CA GLU A 108 -7.14 -34.81 10.84
C GLU A 108 -7.79 -33.71 9.97
N TYR A 109 -7.15 -33.35 8.85
CA TYR A 109 -7.58 -32.26 7.95
C TYR A 109 -8.22 -32.76 6.65
N CYS A 110 -8.23 -34.07 6.42
CA CYS A 110 -8.94 -34.66 5.29
C CYS A 110 -10.44 -34.75 5.58
N GLY A 111 -11.25 -34.27 4.64
CA GLY A 111 -12.70 -34.38 4.71
C GLY A 111 -13.18 -35.81 4.49
N GLU A 112 -14.45 -36.07 4.78
CA GLU A 112 -15.08 -37.35 4.46
C GLU A 112 -14.87 -37.70 2.97
N GLY A 113 -14.53 -38.96 2.69
CA GLY A 113 -14.17 -39.43 1.35
C GLY A 113 -12.69 -39.31 0.97
N THR A 114 -11.81 -38.77 1.84
CA THR A 114 -10.38 -38.62 1.54
C THR A 114 -9.44 -39.10 2.65
N ILE A 115 -8.29 -39.65 2.27
CA ILE A 115 -7.19 -40.06 3.17
C ILE A 115 -5.94 -39.22 2.93
N TRP A 116 -5.19 -38.95 4.00
CA TRP A 116 -3.90 -38.25 3.90
C TRP A 116 -2.84 -39.14 3.26
N SER A 117 -2.22 -38.67 2.18
CA SER A 117 -1.06 -39.33 1.57
C SER A 117 0.24 -38.64 1.99
N GLU A 118 1.06 -39.36 2.77
CA GLU A 118 2.38 -38.85 3.17
C GLU A 118 3.34 -38.67 2.00
N ASP A 119 3.19 -39.46 0.93
CA ASP A 119 4.07 -39.38 -0.26
C ASP A 119 3.77 -38.14 -1.12
N PHE A 120 2.51 -37.67 -1.13
CA PHE A 120 2.07 -36.51 -1.91
C PHE A 120 1.78 -35.26 -1.05
N GLN A 121 1.83 -35.38 0.28
CA GLN A 121 1.50 -34.32 1.25
C GLN A 121 0.16 -33.64 0.95
N MET A 122 -0.85 -34.45 0.60
CA MET A 122 -2.20 -34.01 0.30
C MET A 122 -3.24 -35.10 0.62
N CYS A 123 -4.49 -34.68 0.81
CA CYS A 123 -5.61 -35.60 0.85
C CYS A 123 -5.90 -36.14 -0.56
N ILE A 124 -6.01 -37.46 -0.69
CA ILE A 124 -6.39 -38.17 -1.91
C ILE A 124 -7.70 -38.92 -1.68
N GLU A 125 -8.45 -39.20 -2.74
CA GLU A 125 -9.71 -39.94 -2.68
C GLU A 125 -9.52 -41.32 -2.01
N ASP A 126 -10.33 -41.61 -1.00
CA ASP A 126 -10.27 -42.88 -0.29
C ASP A 126 -11.04 -43.96 -1.03
N SER A 127 -10.34 -44.68 -1.90
CA SER A 127 -10.82 -45.89 -2.58
C SER A 127 -11.31 -47.02 -1.65
N SER A 128 -11.30 -46.84 -0.31
CA SER A 128 -11.79 -47.79 0.68
C SER A 128 -13.08 -47.39 1.41
N CYS A 129 -13.74 -46.28 1.04
CA CYS A 129 -15.04 -45.89 1.61
C CYS A 129 -16.17 -46.88 1.20
N PRO A 130 -16.68 -47.77 2.09
CA PRO A 130 -17.50 -48.91 1.64
C PRO A 130 -18.96 -48.57 1.29
N GLY A 131 -19.34 -47.29 1.43
CA GLY A 131 -20.68 -46.79 1.18
C GLY A 131 -20.78 -45.84 -0.02
N ASP A 132 -19.65 -45.49 -0.64
CA ASP A 132 -19.60 -44.81 -1.93
C ASP A 132 -19.63 -45.90 -3.01
N LEU A 133 -20.72 -45.94 -3.78
CA LEU A 133 -21.03 -46.99 -4.75
C LEU A 133 -21.06 -46.50 -6.19
N ASP A 134 -21.18 -45.18 -6.43
CA ASP A 134 -20.99 -44.60 -7.76
C ASP A 134 -19.56 -44.04 -7.99
N GLY A 135 -18.76 -43.89 -6.94
CA GLY A 135 -17.37 -43.47 -6.98
C GLY A 135 -17.19 -41.96 -7.09
N ASP A 136 -18.17 -41.15 -6.62
CA ASP A 136 -18.09 -39.68 -6.63
C ASP A 136 -17.36 -39.07 -5.42
N GLY A 137 -16.95 -39.90 -4.45
CA GLY A 137 -16.24 -39.50 -3.24
C GLY A 137 -17.15 -39.14 -2.06
N ILE A 138 -18.47 -39.23 -2.19
CA ILE A 138 -19.45 -38.84 -1.17
C ILE A 138 -20.39 -40.00 -0.85
N VAL A 139 -20.58 -40.33 0.43
CA VAL A 139 -21.65 -41.27 0.84
C VAL A 139 -22.99 -40.53 0.88
N GLY A 140 -23.68 -40.50 -0.24
CA GLY A 140 -24.87 -39.69 -0.47
C GLY A 140 -26.19 -40.47 -0.58
N THR A 141 -27.24 -39.76 -1.00
CA THR A 141 -28.52 -40.40 -1.36
C THR A 141 -28.44 -41.15 -2.68
N ASN A 142 -27.44 -40.89 -3.53
CA ASN A 142 -27.26 -41.57 -4.81
C ASN A 142 -26.81 -43.03 -4.58
N ASP A 143 -25.88 -43.26 -3.67
CA ASP A 143 -25.42 -44.59 -3.26
C ASP A 143 -26.53 -45.40 -2.63
N LEU A 144 -27.33 -44.77 -1.76
CA LEU A 144 -28.51 -45.41 -1.20
C LEU A 144 -29.52 -45.79 -2.30
N LEU A 145 -29.66 -44.98 -3.35
CA LEU A 145 -30.49 -45.30 -4.51
C LEU A 145 -29.91 -46.44 -5.36
N LEU A 146 -28.58 -46.60 -5.42
CA LEU A 146 -27.95 -47.78 -6.01
C LEU A 146 -28.25 -49.06 -5.21
N ILE A 147 -28.09 -49.04 -3.88
CA ILE A 147 -28.47 -50.18 -3.03
C ILE A 147 -29.95 -50.54 -3.20
N LEU A 148 -30.82 -49.52 -3.23
CA LEU A 148 -32.26 -49.72 -3.38
C LEU A 148 -32.68 -50.14 -4.80
N MET A 149 -31.84 -49.92 -5.82
CA MET A 149 -32.08 -50.40 -7.18
C MET A 149 -31.97 -51.93 -7.25
N ASP A 150 -30.94 -52.51 -6.63
CA ASP A 150 -30.72 -53.96 -6.62
C ASP A 150 -31.45 -54.68 -5.46
N TYR A 151 -32.08 -53.93 -4.54
CA TYR A 151 -32.79 -54.50 -3.40
C TYR A 151 -34.03 -55.32 -3.84
N GLY A 152 -33.90 -56.64 -3.77
CA GLY A 152 -34.97 -57.60 -4.11
C GLY A 152 -34.79 -58.29 -5.47
N PHE A 153 -33.65 -58.12 -6.13
CA PHE A 153 -33.25 -59.00 -7.23
C PHE A 153 -32.68 -60.32 -6.68
N ASP A 154 -33.06 -61.44 -7.28
CA ASP A 154 -32.48 -62.76 -6.99
C ASP A 154 -31.12 -62.89 -7.68
N CYS A 155 -30.10 -63.36 -6.94
CA CYS A 155 -28.81 -63.74 -7.52
C CYS A 155 -28.87 -65.15 -8.12
N GLU A 156 -28.34 -65.34 -9.34
CA GLU A 156 -28.03 -66.67 -9.91
C GLU A 156 -26.66 -67.22 -9.42
#